data_AF-A0A355U564-F1
#
_entry.id   AF-A0A355U564-F1
#
_cell.length_a   1.000
_cell.length_b   1.000
_cell.length_c   1.000
_cell.angle_alpha   90.00
_cell.angle_beta   90.00
_cell.angle_gamma   90.00
#
_symmetry.space_group_name_H-M   'P 1'
#
loop_
_entity.id
_entity.type
_entity.pdbx_description
1 polymer ?
#
loop_
_entity_poly.entity_id
_entity_poly.type
_entity_poly.pdbx_seq_one_letter_code
_entity_poly.pdbx_strand_id
1 'polypeptide(L)'
;MFNARHILMKPKYTDEDREKAFKTLDSLRTEINNNAVSFQMAASFYSQDPATKTNGGQMSDPNTGSAYFEIDQLKPEDYMAIKDLKEGEISEPVESTDNEGRQDQIKDYIVGKTLYKIIRVDKIIPAHTASFEEDFSQLQDQVRLDKQMKAIDDFLSKKIKETHIVIDPMFKDCEFHRQIWTTKFSEN
;
A
#
# COMPACT_ATOMS: atom_id res chain seq x y z
N MET A 1 2.45 4.99 11.60
CA MET A 1 1.64 5.11 10.35
C MET A 1 1.66 6.56 9.89
N PHE A 2 1.36 6.82 8.62
CA PHE A 2 1.22 8.18 8.14
C PHE A 2 0.10 8.29 7.11
N ASN A 3 -0.38 9.52 6.93
CA ASN A 3 -1.39 9.90 5.95
C ASN A 3 -0.79 11.01 5.07
N ALA A 4 -0.89 10.85 3.76
CA ALA A 4 -0.36 11.83 2.82
C ALA A 4 -1.26 11.97 1.60
N ARG A 5 -1.03 13.06 0.86
CA ARG A 5 -1.65 13.33 -0.43
C ARG A 5 -0.59 13.61 -1.47
N HIS A 6 -0.88 13.32 -2.73
CA HIS A 6 -0.03 13.73 -3.85
C HIS A 6 -0.80 14.46 -4.95
N ILE A 7 -0.06 15.24 -5.72
CA ILE A 7 -0.45 15.68 -7.07
C ILE A 7 0.59 15.15 -8.03
N LEU A 8 0.15 14.36 -9.00
CA LEU A 8 1.03 13.60 -9.89
C LEU A 8 0.87 14.06 -11.33
N MET A 9 1.97 14.20 -12.05
CA MET A 9 2.03 14.46 -13.50
C MET A 9 2.86 13.39 -14.20
N LYS A 10 2.32 12.84 -15.29
CA LYS A 10 2.94 11.89 -16.21
C LYS A 10 3.33 12.65 -17.51
N PRO A 11 4.54 13.21 -17.62
CA PRO A 11 4.97 13.84 -18.87
C PRO A 11 5.13 12.80 -19.97
N LYS A 12 5.05 13.25 -21.23
CA LYS A 12 5.09 12.35 -22.38
C LYS A 12 6.49 11.79 -22.55
N TYR A 13 7.45 12.55 -23.10
CA TYR A 13 8.81 12.03 -23.33
C TYR A 13 9.94 13.06 -23.45
N THR A 14 9.70 14.34 -23.76
CA THR A 14 10.80 15.30 -24.00
C THR A 14 11.31 15.96 -22.72
N ASP A 15 12.54 16.49 -22.75
CA ASP A 15 13.11 17.21 -21.62
C ASP A 15 12.34 18.50 -21.32
N GLU A 16 11.79 19.16 -22.34
CA GLU A 16 10.91 20.33 -22.16
C GLU A 16 9.61 19.97 -21.44
N ASP A 17 9.03 18.80 -21.73
CA ASP A 17 7.83 18.30 -21.03
C ASP A 17 8.14 17.99 -19.56
N ARG A 18 9.34 17.47 -19.26
CA ARG A 18 9.80 17.21 -17.89
C ARG A 18 9.96 18.50 -17.12
N GLU A 19 10.69 19.48 -17.69
CA GLU A 19 10.89 20.79 -17.06
C GLU A 19 9.54 21.50 -16.85
N LYS A 20 8.62 21.40 -17.81
CA LYS A 20 7.27 21.93 -17.67
C LYS A 20 6.49 21.27 -16.53
N ALA A 21 6.60 19.95 -16.37
CA ALA A 21 5.95 19.24 -15.26
C ALA A 21 6.49 19.74 -13.90
N PHE A 22 7.81 19.83 -13.77
CA PHE A 22 8.47 20.40 -12.58
C PHE A 22 7.98 21.81 -12.27
N LYS A 23 8.06 22.74 -13.24
CA LYS A 23 7.61 24.13 -13.07
C LYS A 23 6.13 24.23 -12.71
N THR A 24 5.31 23.36 -13.28
CA THR A 24 3.87 23.37 -12.97
C THR A 24 3.63 22.92 -11.53
N LEU A 25 4.31 21.87 -11.07
CA LEU A 25 4.22 21.38 -9.70
C LEU A 25 4.76 22.39 -8.69
N ASP A 26 5.86 23.06 -9.01
CA ASP A 26 6.45 24.13 -8.19
C ASP A 26 5.51 25.34 -8.03
N SER A 27 4.92 25.80 -9.13
CA SER A 27 3.88 26.84 -9.10
C SER A 27 2.67 26.40 -8.28
N LEU A 28 2.18 25.17 -8.47
CA LEU A 28 1.04 24.66 -7.68
C LEU A 28 1.37 24.63 -6.19
N ARG A 29 2.56 24.17 -5.81
CA ARG A 29 3.01 24.20 -4.42
C ARG A 29 3.01 25.61 -3.85
N THR A 30 3.53 26.58 -4.60
CA THR A 30 3.54 28.00 -4.21
C THR A 30 2.12 28.53 -3.97
N GLU A 31 1.19 28.29 -4.91
CA GLU A 31 -0.21 28.71 -4.77
C GLU A 31 -0.92 28.04 -3.59
N ILE A 32 -0.63 26.77 -3.33
CA ILE A 32 -1.18 26.04 -2.18
C ILE A 32 -0.64 26.61 -0.86
N ASN A 33 0.67 26.86 -0.78
CA ASN A 33 1.30 27.46 0.41
C ASN A 33 0.78 28.88 0.69
N ASN A 34 0.46 29.63 -0.36
CA ASN A 34 -0.15 30.95 -0.27
C ASN A 34 -1.66 30.92 0.04
N ASN A 35 -2.25 29.74 0.23
CA ASN A 35 -3.68 29.52 0.41
C ASN A 35 -4.57 30.05 -0.74
N ALA A 36 -4.01 30.22 -1.95
CA ALA A 36 -4.77 30.64 -3.13
C ALA A 36 -5.66 29.51 -3.66
N VAL A 37 -5.23 28.26 -3.48
CA VAL A 37 -5.99 27.05 -3.83
C VAL A 37 -5.75 25.96 -2.79
N SER A 38 -6.78 25.16 -2.47
CA SER A 38 -6.58 24.00 -1.59
C SER A 38 -5.89 22.86 -2.33
N PHE A 39 -5.10 22.06 -1.61
CA PHE A 39 -4.43 20.89 -2.21
C PHE A 39 -5.43 19.94 -2.87
N GLN A 40 -6.60 19.72 -2.25
CA GLN A 40 -7.64 18.84 -2.78
C GLN A 40 -8.22 19.37 -4.10
N MET A 41 -8.40 20.69 -4.22
CA MET A 41 -8.85 21.31 -5.46
C MET A 41 -7.76 21.21 -6.53
N ALA A 42 -6.51 21.54 -6.19
CA ALA A 42 -5.39 21.40 -7.09
C ALA A 42 -5.23 19.94 -7.58
N ALA A 43 -5.35 18.95 -6.69
CA ALA A 43 -5.33 17.54 -7.05
C ALA A 43 -6.47 17.18 -8.02
N SER A 44 -7.69 17.64 -7.75
CA SER A 44 -8.87 17.38 -8.58
C SER A 44 -8.74 17.93 -10.01
N PHE A 45 -8.00 19.03 -10.21
CA PHE A 45 -7.82 19.62 -11.54
C PHE A 45 -6.54 19.14 -12.23
N TYR A 46 -5.43 19.11 -11.52
CA TYR A 46 -4.09 18.94 -12.09
C TYR A 46 -3.52 17.54 -11.96
N SER A 47 -3.97 16.74 -10.99
CA SER A 47 -3.47 15.38 -10.84
C SER A 47 -3.86 14.54 -12.05
N GLN A 48 -2.90 13.77 -12.54
CA GLN A 48 -3.03 12.81 -13.63
C GLN A 48 -3.07 11.36 -13.11
N ASP A 49 -3.19 11.20 -11.79
CA ASP A 49 -3.47 9.91 -11.16
C ASP A 49 -4.98 9.70 -11.00
N PRO A 50 -5.61 8.84 -11.81
CA PRO A 50 -7.05 8.61 -11.74
C PRO A 50 -7.52 8.04 -10.39
N ALA A 51 -6.66 7.29 -9.69
CA ALA A 51 -7.03 6.63 -8.44
C ALA A 51 -7.25 7.62 -7.28
N THR A 52 -6.50 8.73 -7.29
CA THR A 52 -6.48 9.68 -6.18
C THR A 52 -7.04 11.05 -6.54
N LYS A 53 -7.11 11.41 -7.84
CA LYS A 53 -7.60 12.71 -8.34
C LYS A 53 -8.95 13.09 -7.76
N THR A 54 -9.91 12.17 -7.73
CA THR A 54 -11.28 12.40 -7.23
C THR A 54 -11.37 12.44 -5.71
N ASN A 55 -10.37 11.90 -5.00
CA ASN A 55 -10.28 11.93 -3.54
C ASN A 55 -9.31 13.01 -3.03
N GLY A 56 -9.09 14.05 -3.84
CA GLY A 56 -8.21 15.18 -3.49
C GLY A 56 -6.77 14.77 -3.26
N GLY A 57 -6.27 13.75 -3.98
CA GLY A 57 -4.89 13.29 -3.92
C GLY A 57 -4.58 12.32 -2.77
N GLN A 58 -5.57 11.88 -1.99
CA GLN A 58 -5.38 10.98 -0.84
C GLN A 58 -4.65 9.69 -1.26
N MET A 59 -3.46 9.46 -0.71
CA MET A 59 -2.74 8.20 -0.86
C MET A 59 -3.40 7.14 0.02
N SER A 60 -3.38 5.90 -0.45
CA SER A 60 -3.93 4.75 0.26
C SER A 60 -3.01 3.55 0.19
N ASP A 61 -3.01 2.74 1.24
CA ASP A 61 -2.36 1.43 1.26
C ASP A 61 -2.92 0.58 0.10
N PRO A 62 -2.06 0.08 -0.82
CA PRO A 62 -2.52 -0.75 -1.95
C PRO A 62 -3.18 -2.07 -1.55
N ASN A 63 -2.86 -2.61 -0.37
CA ASN A 63 -3.36 -3.89 0.12
C ASN A 63 -4.67 -3.75 0.87
N THR A 64 -4.84 -2.68 1.65
CA THR A 64 -5.99 -2.50 2.54
C THR A 64 -6.95 -1.41 2.09
N GLY A 65 -6.53 -0.51 1.20
CA GLY A 65 -7.28 0.70 0.82
C GLY A 65 -7.34 1.76 1.94
N SER A 66 -6.69 1.54 3.07
CA SER A 66 -6.62 2.48 4.18
C SER A 66 -5.91 3.77 3.76
N ALA A 67 -6.42 4.92 4.20
CA ALA A 67 -5.74 6.21 4.02
C ALA A 67 -4.47 6.35 4.88
N TYR A 68 -4.29 5.46 5.85
CA TYR A 68 -3.08 5.36 6.67
C TYR A 68 -2.29 4.13 6.29
N PHE A 69 -0.98 4.31 6.14
CA PHE A 69 -0.06 3.26 5.75
C PHE A 69 1.29 3.43 6.44
N GLU A 70 2.14 2.42 6.34
CA GLU A 70 3.49 2.44 6.92
C GLU A 70 4.45 3.21 6.00
N ILE A 71 5.41 3.90 6.62
CA ILE A 71 6.40 4.68 5.87
C ILE A 71 7.27 3.79 4.98
N ASP A 72 7.47 2.54 5.38
CA ASP A 72 8.24 1.53 4.65
C ASP A 72 7.54 1.08 3.35
N GLN A 73 6.25 1.40 3.17
CA GLN A 73 5.54 1.17 1.92
C GLN A 73 5.79 2.27 0.87
N LEU A 74 6.48 3.36 1.22
CA LEU A 74 6.86 4.40 0.27
C LEU A 74 8.02 3.97 -0.62
N LYS A 75 8.03 4.52 -1.84
CA LYS A 75 9.21 4.45 -2.69
C LYS A 75 10.36 5.25 -2.07
N PRO A 76 11.62 4.86 -2.29
CA PRO A 76 12.77 5.58 -1.77
C PRO A 76 12.76 7.07 -2.11
N GLU A 77 12.36 7.43 -3.33
CA GLU A 77 12.31 8.82 -3.79
C GLU A 77 11.25 9.62 -3.01
N ASP A 78 10.08 9.02 -2.76
CA ASP A 78 8.99 9.63 -2.01
C ASP A 78 9.37 9.83 -0.55
N TYR A 79 9.98 8.80 0.05
CA TYR A 79 10.47 8.86 1.41
C TYR A 79 11.49 9.98 1.57
N MET A 80 12.47 10.07 0.67
CA MET A 80 13.47 11.15 0.70
C MET A 80 12.85 12.54 0.57
N ALA A 81 11.76 12.67 -0.19
CA ALA A 81 11.08 13.94 -0.38
C ALA A 81 10.29 14.40 0.87
N ILE A 82 9.87 13.48 1.73
CA ILE A 82 9.01 13.80 2.89
C ILE A 82 9.63 13.56 4.25
N LYS A 83 10.78 12.89 4.36
CA LYS A 83 11.38 12.46 5.64
C LYS A 83 11.59 13.60 6.66
N ASP A 84 11.85 14.81 6.17
CA ASP A 84 12.13 15.99 7.00
C ASP A 84 10.91 16.93 7.11
N LEU A 85 9.79 16.57 6.49
CA LEU A 85 8.56 17.37 6.49
C LEU A 85 7.71 17.13 7.74
N LYS A 86 7.06 18.19 8.20
CA LYS A 86 6.08 18.15 9.28
C LYS A 86 4.66 18.01 8.74
N GLU A 87 3.72 17.69 9.63
CA GLU A 87 2.29 17.70 9.31
C GLU A 87 1.88 19.06 8.71
N GLY A 88 1.23 19.03 7.55
CA GLY A 88 0.80 20.17 6.77
C GLY A 88 1.79 20.63 5.69
N GLU A 89 3.06 20.23 5.76
CA GLU A 89 4.08 20.67 4.80
C GLU A 89 4.04 19.90 3.48
N ILE A 90 4.50 20.56 2.41
CA ILE A 90 4.50 20.05 1.04
C ILE A 90 5.94 19.93 0.54
N SER A 91 6.29 18.75 0.03
CA SER A 91 7.59 18.47 -0.57
C SER A 91 7.87 19.36 -1.76
N GLU A 92 9.14 19.56 -2.09
CA GLU A 92 9.51 20.01 -3.43
C GLU A 92 9.04 18.98 -4.47
N PRO A 93 8.89 19.37 -5.76
CA PRO A 93 8.60 18.42 -6.81
C PRO A 93 9.69 17.34 -6.89
N VAL A 94 9.26 16.09 -6.92
CA VAL A 94 10.13 14.91 -6.90
C VAL A 94 9.84 14.05 -8.13
N GLU A 95 10.91 13.54 -8.74
CA GLU A 95 10.85 12.51 -9.76
C GLU A 95 10.64 11.13 -9.11
N SER A 96 9.70 10.36 -9.63
CA SER A 96 9.38 9.00 -9.18
C SER A 96 9.01 8.15 -10.40
N THR A 97 8.76 6.87 -10.17
CA THR A 97 8.21 5.94 -11.18
C THR A 97 6.75 5.62 -10.86
N ASP A 98 5.98 5.15 -11.85
CA ASP A 98 4.68 4.50 -11.58
C ASP A 98 4.86 3.06 -11.09
N ASN A 99 3.77 2.45 -10.63
CA ASN A 99 3.71 1.01 -10.28
C ASN A 99 3.27 0.16 -11.49
N GLU A 100 3.10 0.77 -12.66
CA GLU A 100 2.59 0.15 -13.90
C GLU A 100 3.72 -0.30 -14.84
N GLY A 101 4.96 -0.32 -14.36
CA GLY A 101 6.13 -0.70 -15.14
C GLY A 101 5.99 -2.08 -15.77
N ARG A 102 6.47 -2.21 -17.01
CA ARG A 102 6.62 -3.51 -17.68
C ARG A 102 8.09 -3.92 -17.62
N GLN A 103 8.35 -5.21 -17.45
CA GLN A 103 9.67 -5.77 -17.69
C GLN A 103 10.06 -5.42 -19.13
N ASP A 104 11.08 -4.57 -19.29
CA ASP A 104 11.65 -4.27 -20.58
C ASP A 104 12.30 -5.57 -21.12
N GLN A 105 12.04 -5.94 -22.37
CA GLN A 105 12.58 -7.19 -22.95
C GLN A 105 14.11 -7.10 -23.17
N ILE A 106 14.70 -5.91 -23.08
CA ILE A 106 16.11 -5.60 -23.40
C ILE A 106 16.88 -5.18 -22.15
N LYS A 107 16.22 -4.65 -21.11
CA LYS A 107 16.86 -4.19 -19.88
C LYS A 107 16.51 -5.08 -18.71
N ASP A 108 17.51 -5.45 -17.91
CA ASP A 108 17.37 -6.33 -16.74
C ASP A 108 16.63 -5.69 -15.54
N TYR A 109 15.89 -4.59 -15.76
CA TYR A 109 15.08 -3.94 -14.72
C TYR A 109 13.74 -3.44 -15.29
N ILE A 110 12.72 -3.40 -14.42
CA ILE A 110 11.39 -2.89 -14.75
C ILE A 110 11.49 -1.37 -14.92
N VAL A 111 11.24 -0.86 -16.13
CA VAL A 111 11.17 0.58 -16.40
C VAL A 111 9.73 1.03 -16.17
N GLY A 112 9.44 1.49 -14.95
CA GLY A 112 8.23 2.29 -14.68
C GLY A 112 8.27 3.59 -15.49
N LYS A 113 7.11 4.15 -15.84
CA LYS A 113 7.10 5.46 -16.49
C LYS A 113 7.52 6.52 -15.47
N THR A 114 8.49 7.35 -15.85
CA THR A 114 8.87 8.53 -15.07
C THR A 114 7.66 9.43 -14.89
N LEU A 115 7.44 9.84 -13.64
CA LEU A 115 6.41 10.79 -13.25
C LEU A 115 7.00 11.77 -12.26
N TYR A 116 6.32 12.90 -12.11
CA TYR A 116 6.69 13.95 -11.19
C TYR A 116 5.54 14.21 -10.25
N LYS A 117 5.83 14.45 -8.98
CA LYS A 117 4.78 14.74 -8.01
C LYS A 117 5.26 15.65 -6.90
N ILE A 118 4.31 16.28 -6.23
CA ILE A 118 4.48 16.89 -4.91
C ILE A 118 3.67 16.09 -3.92
N ILE A 119 4.19 15.94 -2.71
CA ILE A 119 3.56 15.17 -1.63
C ILE A 119 3.32 16.11 -0.46
N ARG A 120 2.10 16.09 0.09
CA ARG A 120 1.76 16.76 1.35
C ARG A 120 1.60 15.73 2.45
N VAL A 121 2.24 15.96 3.58
CA VAL A 121 2.06 15.14 4.77
C VAL A 121 0.85 15.64 5.53
N ASP A 122 -0.23 14.86 5.60
CA ASP A 122 -1.45 15.26 6.31
C ASP A 122 -1.37 14.88 7.81
N LYS A 123 -0.83 13.70 8.12
CA LYS A 123 -0.72 13.20 9.50
C LYS A 123 0.45 12.23 9.67
N ILE A 124 1.18 12.34 10.78
CA ILE A 124 2.21 11.38 11.20
C ILE A 124 1.77 10.79 12.54
N ILE A 125 1.59 9.48 12.58
CA ILE A 125 1.33 8.73 13.81
C ILE A 125 2.63 8.00 14.21
N PRO A 126 3.31 8.44 15.27
CA PRO A 126 4.56 7.84 15.70
C PRO A 126 4.34 6.40 16.19
N ALA A 127 5.42 5.61 16.17
CA ALA A 127 5.41 4.28 16.76
C ALA A 127 5.12 4.39 18.27
N HIS A 128 4.15 3.61 18.73
CA HIS A 128 3.75 3.52 20.13
C HIS A 128 3.45 2.04 20.46
N THR A 129 3.39 1.73 21.74
CA THR A 129 2.93 0.40 22.17
C THR A 129 1.42 0.34 22.01
N ALA A 130 0.92 -0.72 21.37
CA ALA A 130 -0.50 -0.88 21.12
C ALA A 130 -1.33 -0.71 22.41
N SER A 131 -2.35 0.12 22.34
CA SER A 131 -3.25 0.42 23.47
C SER A 131 -4.70 0.14 23.10
N PHE A 132 -5.54 -0.14 24.09
CA PHE A 132 -6.97 -0.31 23.82
C PHE A 132 -7.64 1.02 23.47
N GLU A 133 -7.13 2.13 23.97
CA GLU A 133 -7.68 3.47 23.72
C GLU A 133 -7.47 3.90 22.25
N GLU A 134 -6.29 3.63 21.68
CA GLU A 134 -5.93 4.10 20.34
C GLU A 134 -6.16 3.02 19.26
N ASP A 135 -5.98 1.73 19.58
CA ASP A 135 -5.90 0.65 18.59
C ASP A 135 -7.00 -0.40 18.72
N PHE A 136 -8.10 -0.10 19.42
CA PHE A 136 -9.17 -1.06 19.68
C PHE A 136 -9.65 -1.78 18.42
N SER A 137 -9.84 -1.06 17.31
CA SER A 137 -10.34 -1.64 16.05
C SER A 137 -9.35 -2.65 15.46
N GLN A 138 -8.05 -2.33 15.47
CA GLN A 138 -7.00 -3.19 14.95
C GLN A 138 -6.86 -4.45 15.82
N LEU A 139 -6.85 -4.28 17.14
CA LEU A 139 -6.81 -5.39 18.09
C LEU A 139 -8.07 -6.27 17.97
N GLN A 140 -9.24 -5.66 17.82
CA GLN A 140 -10.49 -6.38 17.60
C GLN A 140 -10.45 -7.21 16.31
N ASP A 141 -9.93 -6.64 15.21
CA ASP A 141 -9.81 -7.32 13.93
C ASP A 141 -8.85 -8.51 14.02
N GLN A 142 -7.69 -8.35 14.69
CA GLN A 142 -6.75 -9.45 14.94
C GLN A 142 -7.40 -10.57 15.75
N VAL A 143 -8.02 -10.24 16.88
CA VAL A 143 -8.70 -11.24 17.73
C VAL A 143 -9.86 -11.92 16.98
N ARG A 144 -10.58 -11.18 16.13
CA ARG A 144 -11.64 -11.74 15.29
C ARG A 144 -11.07 -12.76 14.30
N LEU A 145 -9.98 -12.42 13.61
CA LEU A 145 -9.31 -13.31 12.68
C LEU A 145 -8.81 -14.57 13.39
N ASP A 146 -8.18 -14.44 14.55
CA ASP A 146 -7.72 -15.58 15.36
C ASP A 146 -8.87 -16.52 15.75
N LYS A 147 -10.00 -15.95 16.18
CA LYS A 147 -11.20 -16.73 16.51
C LYS A 147 -11.82 -17.40 15.28
N GLN A 148 -11.83 -16.73 14.13
CA GLN A 148 -12.31 -17.31 12.88
C GLN A 148 -11.42 -18.48 12.46
N MET A 149 -10.10 -18.33 12.51
CA MET A 149 -9.16 -19.42 12.22
C MET A 149 -9.35 -20.58 13.19
N LYS A 150 -9.49 -20.31 14.49
CA LYS A 150 -9.78 -21.35 15.48
C LYS A 150 -11.09 -22.10 15.18
N ALA A 151 -12.15 -21.39 14.81
CA ALA A 151 -13.42 -22.02 14.47
C ALA A 151 -13.31 -22.90 13.21
N ILE A 152 -12.54 -22.47 12.20
CA ILE A 152 -12.23 -23.26 11.01
C ILE A 152 -11.44 -24.51 11.40
N ASP A 153 -10.43 -24.37 12.25
CA ASP A 153 -9.60 -25.46 12.74
C ASP A 153 -10.40 -26.53 13.48
N ASP A 154 -11.28 -26.10 14.39
CA ASP A 154 -12.17 -26.98 15.14
C ASP A 154 -13.16 -27.69 14.20
N PHE A 155 -13.73 -26.96 13.24
CA PHE A 155 -14.63 -27.50 12.23
C PHE A 155 -13.96 -28.57 11.37
N LEU A 156 -12.77 -28.28 10.83
CA LEU A 156 -12.00 -29.22 10.02
C LEU A 156 -11.62 -30.45 10.83
N SER A 157 -11.13 -30.28 12.05
CA SER A 157 -10.75 -31.39 12.93
C SER A 157 -11.92 -32.34 13.20
N LYS A 158 -13.14 -31.81 13.36
CA LYS A 158 -14.35 -32.62 13.49
C LYS A 158 -14.72 -33.33 12.18
N LYS A 159 -14.72 -32.60 11.06
CA LYS A 159 -15.12 -33.16 9.76
C LYS A 159 -14.17 -34.20 9.21
N ILE A 160 -12.87 -34.06 9.42
CA ILE A 160 -11.88 -35.07 9.04
C ILE A 160 -12.13 -36.38 9.80
N LYS A 161 -12.53 -36.32 11.08
CA LYS A 161 -12.85 -37.53 11.86
C LYS A 161 -14.09 -38.25 11.35
N GLU A 162 -15.17 -37.50 11.13
CA GLU A 162 -16.48 -38.05 10.71
C GLU A 162 -16.49 -38.55 9.26
N THR A 163 -15.67 -37.96 8.40
CA THR A 163 -15.66 -38.29 6.96
C THR A 163 -14.73 -39.45 6.66
N HIS A 164 -15.19 -40.37 5.82
CA HIS A 164 -14.34 -41.42 5.25
C HIS A 164 -13.43 -40.81 4.19
N ILE A 165 -12.15 -40.69 4.52
CA ILE A 165 -11.10 -40.13 3.67
C ILE A 165 -9.96 -41.15 3.69
N VAL A 166 -9.44 -41.50 2.51
CA VAL A 166 -8.29 -42.39 2.34
C VAL A 166 -7.22 -41.63 1.57
N ILE A 167 -6.03 -41.53 2.14
CA ILE A 167 -4.86 -40.89 1.55
C ILE A 167 -3.93 -41.98 1.04
N ASP A 168 -3.42 -41.80 -0.17
CA ASP A 168 -2.48 -42.73 -0.79
C ASP A 168 -1.17 -42.82 0.02
N PRO A 169 -0.63 -44.03 0.28
CA PRO A 169 0.63 -44.22 1.00
C PRO A 169 1.83 -43.47 0.42
N MET A 170 1.80 -43.05 -0.85
CA MET A 170 2.88 -42.24 -1.43
C MET A 170 3.10 -40.89 -0.72
N PHE A 171 2.09 -40.39 0.00
CA PHE A 171 2.16 -39.11 0.73
C PHE A 171 2.51 -39.27 2.22
N LYS A 172 2.93 -40.47 2.66
CA LYS A 172 3.17 -40.77 4.08
C LYS A 172 4.33 -39.98 4.71
N ASP A 173 5.31 -39.62 3.88
CA ASP A 173 6.50 -38.86 4.28
C ASP A 173 6.31 -37.34 4.14
N CYS A 174 5.13 -36.86 3.74
CA CYS A 174 4.83 -35.43 3.65
C CYS A 174 4.56 -34.83 5.04
N GLU A 175 5.07 -33.62 5.28
CA GLU A 175 4.71 -32.84 6.47
C GLU A 175 3.34 -32.19 6.30
N PHE A 176 2.35 -32.71 7.03
CA PHE A 176 1.02 -32.14 7.05
C PHE A 176 0.91 -31.06 8.14
N HIS A 177 0.37 -29.89 7.76
CA HIS A 177 0.09 -28.82 8.71
C HIS A 177 -0.83 -29.25 9.86
N ARG A 178 -1.75 -30.19 9.60
CA ARG A 178 -2.58 -30.82 10.65
C ARG A 178 -2.20 -32.28 10.81
N GLN A 179 -1.77 -32.64 12.01
CA GLN A 179 -1.35 -34.01 12.33
C GLN A 179 -2.46 -35.06 12.13
N ILE A 180 -3.73 -34.65 12.19
CA ILE A 180 -4.89 -35.55 12.01
C ILE A 180 -4.97 -36.20 10.62
N TRP A 181 -4.30 -35.64 9.61
CA TRP A 181 -4.24 -36.25 8.27
C TRP A 181 -3.43 -37.55 8.26
N THR A 182 -2.48 -37.70 9.19
CA THR A 182 -1.61 -38.88 9.27
C THR A 182 -2.36 -40.17 9.63
N THR A 183 -3.58 -40.07 10.16
CA THR A 183 -4.42 -41.22 10.54
C THR A 183 -5.34 -41.69 9.41
N LYS A 184 -5.20 -41.16 8.20
CA LYS A 184 -6.12 -41.40 7.08
C LYS A 184 -5.50 -42.17 5.90
N PHE A 185 -4.29 -42.71 6.06
CA PHE A 185 -3.67 -43.55 5.02
C PHE A 185 -4.40 -44.89 4.87
N SER A 186 -4.44 -45.44 3.65
CA SER A 186 -4.93 -46.81 3.44
C SER A 186 -4.07 -47.82 4.19
N GLU A 187 -4.70 -48.79 4.83
CA GLU A 187 -4.01 -50.03 5.21
C GLU A 187 -3.69 -50.81 3.92
N ASN A 188 -2.45 -51.29 3.81
CA ASN A 188 -2.02 -52.13 2.68
C ASN A 188 -2.74 -53.49 2.70
#